data_AF-M0KNS0-F1
#
_entry.id   AF-M0KNS0-F1
#
_cell.length_a   1.000
_cell.length_b   1.000
_cell.length_c   1.000
_cell.angle_alpha   90.00
_cell.angle_beta   90.00
_cell.angle_gamma   90.00
#
_symmetry.space_group_name_H-M   'P 1'
#
loop_
_entity.id
_entity.type
_entity.pdbx_description
1 polymer ?
#
loop_
_entity_poly.entity_id
_entity_poly.type
_entity_poly.pdbx_seq_one_letter_code
_entity_poly.pdbx_strand_id
1 'polypeptide(L)' 'MSHRSLTTALTLYRGETLTLEEAATYSGVSPTKFAVALRSRGIQVRDEDGAPVDQTPN' A
#
# COMPACT_ATOMS: atom_id res chain seq x y z
N MET A 1 16.36 -4.93 7.14
CA MET A 1 15.24 -4.10 6.66
C MET A 1 15.19 -2.84 7.51
N SER A 2 15.34 -1.66 6.92
CA SER A 2 15.22 -0.40 7.68
C SER A 2 13.77 0.07 7.66
N HIS A 3 13.19 0.27 8.84
CA HIS A 3 11.85 0.86 9.01
C HIS A 3 11.68 2.18 8.24
N ARG A 4 12.78 2.90 8.02
CA ARG A 4 12.83 4.15 7.29
C ARG A 4 12.37 4.02 5.84
N SER A 5 12.78 2.97 5.11
CA SER A 5 12.38 2.76 3.71
C SER A 5 10.88 2.49 3.57
N LEU A 6 10.31 1.71 4.50
CA LEU A 6 8.88 1.43 4.56
C LEU A 6 8.07 2.70 4.85
N THR A 7 8.50 3.51 5.83
CA THR A 7 7.83 4.78 6.15
C THR A 7 7.89 5.77 4.99
N THR A 8 9.01 5.83 4.27
CA THR A 8 9.14 6.66 3.07
C THR A 8 8.20 6.19 1.97
N ALA A 9 8.19 4.89 1.65
CA ALA A 9 7.28 4.34 0.64
C ALA A 9 5.80 4.58 0.99
N LEU A 10 5.43 4.44 2.27
CA LEU A 10 4.08 4.77 2.77
C LEU A 10 3.72 6.23 2.54
N THR A 11 4.67 7.14 2.79
CA THR A 11 4.47 8.57 2.61
C THR A 11 4.32 8.93 1.13
N LEU A 12 5.15 8.34 0.26
CA LEU A 12 5.10 8.55 -1.19
C LEU A 12 3.83 7.97 -1.82
N TYR A 13 3.39 6.80 -1.37
CA TYR A 13 2.12 6.19 -1.78
C TYR A 13 0.92 7.05 -1.37
N ARG A 14 0.93 7.59 -0.13
CA ARG A 14 -0.10 8.52 0.34
C ARG A 14 -0.12 9.83 -0.46
N GLY A 15 1.03 10.28 -0.94
CA GLY A 15 1.15 11.46 -1.81
C GLY A 15 0.87 11.18 -3.28
N GLU A 16 0.31 10.01 -3.64
CA GLU A 16 0.05 9.58 -5.02
C GLU A 16 1.29 9.67 -5.93
N THR A 17 2.48 9.66 -5.33
CA THR A 17 3.75 9.85 -6.05
C THR A 17 4.29 8.52 -6.58
N LEU A 18 3.96 7.42 -5.91
CA LEU A 18 4.35 6.06 -6.29
C LEU A 18 3.13 5.14 -6.28
N THR A 19 3.09 4.22 -7.23
CA THR A 19 2.15 3.11 -7.26
C THR A 19 2.46 2.07 -6.17
N LEU A 20 1.54 1.13 -5.96
CA LEU A 20 1.72 0.06 -4.97
C LEU A 20 2.99 -0.77 -5.26
N GLU A 21 3.22 -1.12 -6.52
CA GLU A 21 4.39 -1.90 -6.96
C GLU A 21 5.70 -1.15 -6.76
N GLU A 22 5.73 0.14 -7.09
CA GLU A 22 6.92 0.97 -6.91
C GLU A 22 7.24 1.18 -5.43
N ALA A 23 6.22 1.46 -4.62
CA ALA A 23 6.38 1.62 -3.18
C ALA A 23 6.84 0.31 -2.51
N ALA A 24 6.35 -0.84 -2.97
CA ALA A 24 6.76 -2.15 -2.50
C ALA A 24 8.21 -2.48 -2.90
N THR A 25 8.56 -2.23 -4.17
CA THR A 25 9.93 -2.39 -4.70
C THR A 25 10.91 -1.51 -3.94
N TYR A 26 10.55 -0.25 -3.70
CA TYR A 26 11.33 0.70 -2.90
C TYR A 26 11.53 0.23 -1.46
N SER A 27 10.50 -0.40 -0.89
CA SER A 27 10.53 -0.99 0.45
C SER A 27 11.26 -2.34 0.52
N GLY A 28 11.58 -2.95 -0.63
CA GLY A 28 12.14 -4.30 -0.71
C GLY A 28 11.16 -5.41 -0.31
N VAL A 29 9.85 -5.17 -0.43
CA VAL A 29 8.81 -6.16 -0.16
C VAL A 29 7.93 -6.36 -1.39
N SER A 30 7.19 -7.46 -1.42
CA SER A 30 6.20 -7.70 -2.47
C SER A 30 5.01 -6.74 -2.32
N PRO A 31 4.36 -6.32 -3.43
CA PRO A 31 3.19 -5.43 -3.42
C PRO A 31 2.08 -5.94 -2.51
N THR A 32 1.81 -7.25 -2.50
CA THR A 32 0.84 -7.87 -1.58
C THR A 32 1.21 -7.68 -0.11
N LYS A 33 2.49 -7.82 0.27
CA LYS A 33 2.94 -7.59 1.66
C LYS A 33 2.84 -6.11 2.03
N PHE A 34 3.11 -5.23 1.07
CA PHE A 34 2.98 -3.79 1.26
C PHE A 34 1.51 -3.38 1.44
N ALA A 35 0.59 -3.94 0.63
CA ALA A 35 -0.85 -3.78 0.76
C ALA A 35 -1.38 -4.26 2.12
N VAL A 36 -0.92 -5.41 2.60
CA VAL A 36 -1.26 -5.91 3.94
C VAL A 36 -0.78 -4.94 5.03
N ALA A 37 0.42 -4.38 4.90
CA ALA A 37 0.95 -3.40 5.84
C ALA A 37 0.19 -2.06 5.81
N LEU A 38 -0.26 -1.62 4.63
CA LEU A 38 -1.14 -0.46 4.45
C LEU A 38 -2.49 -0.69 5.13
N ARG A 39 -3.15 -1.82 4.85
CA ARG A 39 -4.44 -2.19 5.45
C ARG A 39 -4.34 -2.33 6.97
N SER A 40 -3.26 -2.95 7.47
CA SER A 40 -2.99 -3.07 8.91
C SER A 40 -2.84 -1.71 9.60
N ARG A 41 -2.42 -0.68 8.86
CA ARG A 41 -2.34 0.71 9.31
C ARG A 41 -3.59 1.55 9.01
N GLY A 42 -4.64 0.95 8.43
CA GLY A 42 -5.87 1.66 8.04
C GLY A 42 -5.74 2.54 6.80
N ILE A 43 -4.68 2.36 6.00
CA ILE A 43 -4.50 3.08 4.74
C ILE A 43 -5.18 2.27 3.64
N GLN A 44 -6.08 2.91 2.90
CA GLN A 44 -6.73 2.26 1.75
C GLN A 44 -5.68 1.94 0.69
N VAL A 45 -5.67 0.68 0.27
CA VAL A 45 -4.88 0.21 -0.86
C VAL A 45 -5.70 0.47 -2.10
N ARG A 46 -5.32 1.49 -2.85
CA ARG A 46 -5.70 1.68 -4.25
C ARG A 46 -4.82 0.74 -5.07
N ASP A 47 -5.27 -0.51 -5.18
CA ASP A 47 -4.85 -1.34 -6.30
C ASP A 47 -5.60 -0.81 -7.53
N GLU A 48 -4.88 -0.59 -8.62
CA GLU A 48 -5.47 -0.20 -9.92
C GLU A 48 -6.32 -1.34 -10.52
N ASP A 49 -6.47 -2.47 -9.81
CA ASP A 49 -7.45 -3.51 -10.07
C ASP A 49 -8.72 -3.25 -9.26
N GLY A 50 -9.64 -2.54 -9.90
CA GLY A 50 -10.93 -2.14 -9.39
C GLY A 50 -11.71 -3.29 -8.75
N ALA A 51 -11.87 -3.22 -7.44
CA ALA A 51 -13.16 -3.46 -6.80
C ALA A 51 -13.20 -2.63 -5.52
N PRO A 52 -14.06 -1.60 -5.41
CA PRO A 52 -14.44 -1.12 -4.10
C PRO A 52 -15.08 -2.33 -3.40
N VAL A 53 -14.41 -2.86 -2.38
CA VAL A 53 -15.04 -3.81 -1.46
C VAL A 53 -16.04 -3.03 -0.62
N ASP A 54 -17.17 -2.72 -1.26
CA ASP A 54 -18.40 -2.30 -0.60
C ASP A 54 -18.91 -3.52 0.17
N GLN A 55 -18.41 -3.67 1.40
CA GLN A 55 -19.04 -4.54 2.38
C GLN A 55 -20.29 -3.82 2.89
N THR A 56 -21.37 -3.90 2.12
CA THR A 56 -22.73 -3.75 2.65
C THR A 56 -23.29 -5.17 2.88
N PRO A 57 -23.42 -5.65 4.13
CA PRO A 57 -24.06 -6.94 4.40
C PRO A 57 -25.56 -6.80 4.15
N ASN A 58 -26.12 -7.71 3.34
CA ASN A 58 -27.56 -7.88 3.13
C ASN A 58 -28.08 -9.04 3.97
#